data_AF-A0AAU0PJH0-F1
#
_entry.id   AF-A0AAU0PJH0-F1
#
_cell.length_a   1.000
_cell.length_b   1.000
_cell.length_c   1.000
_cell.angle_alpha   90.00
_cell.angle_beta   90.00
_cell.angle_gamma   90.00
#
_symmetry.space_group_name_H-M   'P 1'
#
loop_
_entity.id
_entity.type
_entity.pdbx_description
1 polymer ?
#
loop_
_entity_poly.entity_id
_entity_poly.type
_entity_poly.pdbx_seq_one_letter_code
_entity_poly.pdbx_strand_id
1 'polypeptide(L)'
;MNVLTNFSYTLFRLPDDYSGVMLFDEIELSLHPNWQKRLLKSFISIQDKLSKSKRLHLHLIFTSHSPFILSDLPKENIIFLEKGKQVYPFEDGKQTFGANIHTLLSNGFFMKDGLMGEFAKNKISKILNFLNGKNKFIDTPINQIKPIIEIIGEDFLREKLLKMYNEKFPPSKKERIKELKEELERLENDKSKI
;
A
#
# COMPACT_ATOMS: atom_id res chain seq x y z
N MET A 1 -2.46 -23.34 -1.55
CA MET A 1 -1.28 -24.13 -1.08
C MET A 1 -0.61 -24.92 -2.22
N ASN A 2 -0.85 -24.61 -3.51
CA ASN A 2 -0.44 -25.48 -4.63
C ASN A 2 0.83 -25.03 -5.40
N VAL A 3 1.15 -23.74 -5.44
CA VAL A 3 2.21 -23.22 -6.34
C VAL A 3 3.61 -23.70 -5.96
N LEU A 4 4.02 -23.57 -4.69
CA LEU A 4 5.36 -24.00 -4.24
C LEU A 4 5.55 -25.51 -4.33
N THR A 5 4.48 -26.28 -4.07
CA THR A 5 4.49 -27.74 -4.21
C THR A 5 4.67 -28.15 -5.66
N ASN A 6 3.91 -27.54 -6.59
CA ASN A 6 4.04 -27.78 -8.02
C ASN A 6 5.41 -27.38 -8.55
N PHE A 7 5.95 -26.25 -8.08
CA PHE A 7 7.31 -25.81 -8.43
C PHE A 7 8.35 -26.84 -7.98
N SER A 8 8.35 -27.23 -6.71
CA SER A 8 9.25 -28.25 -6.16
C SER A 8 9.15 -29.58 -6.91
N TYR A 9 7.92 -30.04 -7.18
CA TYR A 9 7.65 -31.27 -7.92
C TYR A 9 8.20 -31.23 -9.35
N THR A 10 8.01 -30.10 -10.04
CA THR A 10 8.52 -29.89 -11.39
C THR A 10 10.03 -29.93 -11.40
N LEU A 11 10.67 -29.21 -10.47
CA LEU A 11 12.12 -29.22 -10.33
C LEU A 11 12.68 -30.62 -10.02
N PHE A 12 11.98 -31.40 -9.18
CA PHE A 12 12.38 -32.77 -8.89
C PHE A 12 12.30 -33.68 -10.14
N ARG A 13 11.37 -33.43 -11.06
CA ARG A 13 11.21 -34.22 -12.29
C ARG A 13 12.16 -33.82 -13.42
N LEU A 14 12.82 -32.67 -13.32
CA LEU A 14 13.82 -32.29 -14.31
C LEU A 14 15.02 -33.26 -14.30
N PRO A 15 15.62 -33.52 -15.47
CA PRO A 15 16.84 -34.29 -15.55
C PRO A 15 18.00 -33.57 -14.85
N ASP A 16 19.02 -34.33 -14.48
CA ASP A 16 20.23 -33.77 -13.90
C ASP A 16 20.98 -32.93 -14.96
N ASP A 17 21.75 -31.92 -14.53
CA ASP A 17 22.44 -30.94 -15.37
C ASP A 17 21.51 -30.13 -16.31
N TYR A 18 20.22 -30.02 -15.96
CA TYR A 18 19.25 -29.25 -16.75
C TYR A 18 19.46 -27.74 -16.64
N SER A 19 19.43 -27.06 -17.80
CA SER A 19 19.44 -25.60 -17.90
C SER A 19 18.13 -25.11 -18.54
N GLY A 20 17.51 -24.08 -17.97
CA GLY A 20 16.27 -23.57 -18.54
C GLY A 20 15.76 -22.27 -17.92
N VAL A 21 14.68 -21.75 -18.51
CA VAL A 21 13.99 -20.54 -18.06
C VAL A 21 12.60 -20.91 -17.59
N MET A 22 12.18 -20.36 -16.45
CA MET A 22 10.83 -20.48 -15.93
C MET A 22 10.17 -19.11 -15.85
N LEU A 23 8.96 -19.01 -16.41
CA LEU A 23 8.18 -17.79 -16.46
C LEU A 23 7.00 -17.91 -15.50
N PHE A 24 6.80 -16.88 -14.69
CA PHE A 24 5.73 -16.82 -13.70
C PHE A 24 4.94 -15.55 -13.92
N ASP A 25 3.64 -15.70 -14.14
CA ASP A 25 2.73 -14.57 -14.32
C ASP A 25 1.88 -14.36 -13.07
N GLU A 26 2.07 -13.23 -12.39
CA GLU A 26 1.34 -12.79 -11.19
C GLU A 26 1.03 -13.89 -10.18
N ILE A 27 2.02 -14.75 -9.90
CA ILE A 27 1.86 -15.93 -9.04
C ILE A 27 1.44 -15.60 -7.60
N GLU A 28 1.62 -14.35 -7.20
CA GLU A 28 1.30 -13.82 -5.89
C GLU A 28 -0.11 -13.24 -5.77
N LEU A 29 -0.86 -13.10 -6.88
CA LEU A 29 -2.15 -12.39 -6.94
C LEU A 29 -3.18 -12.94 -5.94
N SER A 30 -3.20 -14.26 -5.74
CA SER A 30 -4.12 -14.94 -4.81
C SER A 30 -3.56 -15.14 -3.40
N LEU A 31 -2.35 -14.65 -3.13
CA LEU A 31 -1.68 -14.85 -1.85
C LEU A 31 -1.97 -13.71 -0.88
N HIS A 32 -2.15 -14.07 0.38
CA HIS A 32 -2.15 -13.10 1.47
C HIS A 32 -0.83 -12.29 1.48
N PRO A 33 -0.82 -10.98 1.80
CA PRO A 33 0.40 -10.15 1.78
C PRO A 33 1.60 -10.73 2.55
N ASN A 34 1.35 -11.32 3.73
CA ASN A 34 2.41 -12.00 4.50
C ASN A 34 3.03 -13.21 3.78
N TRP A 35 2.31 -13.84 2.85
CA TRP A 35 2.85 -14.92 2.03
C TRP A 35 3.57 -14.37 0.80
N GLN A 36 3.11 -13.25 0.22
CA GLN A 36 3.84 -12.55 -0.85
C GLN A 36 5.26 -12.18 -0.38
N LYS A 37 5.39 -11.65 0.85
CA LYS A 37 6.69 -11.37 1.51
C LYS A 37 7.60 -12.59 1.70
N ARG A 38 7.06 -13.81 1.65
CA ARG A 38 7.83 -15.04 1.82
C ARG A 38 8.08 -15.76 0.50
N LEU A 39 7.48 -15.29 -0.58
CA LEU A 39 7.41 -16.01 -1.84
C LEU A 39 8.80 -16.22 -2.44
N LEU A 40 9.54 -15.15 -2.69
CA LEU A 40 10.88 -15.23 -3.28
C LEU A 40 11.83 -16.03 -2.40
N LYS A 41 11.79 -15.83 -1.07
CA LYS A 41 12.54 -16.66 -0.13
C LYS A 41 12.25 -18.15 -0.29
N SER A 42 10.97 -18.52 -0.44
CA SER A 42 10.59 -19.93 -0.66
C SER A 42 11.11 -20.46 -2.00
N PHE A 43 10.94 -19.71 -3.11
CA PHE A 43 11.46 -20.09 -4.42
C PHE A 43 12.98 -20.31 -4.41
N ILE A 44 13.73 -19.34 -3.89
CA ILE A 44 15.19 -19.40 -3.77
C ILE A 44 15.60 -20.60 -2.91
N SER A 45 14.93 -20.82 -1.77
CA SER A 45 15.25 -21.95 -0.89
C SER A 45 15.02 -23.32 -1.53
N ILE A 46 14.00 -23.45 -2.38
CA ILE A 46 13.72 -24.69 -3.10
C ILE A 46 14.76 -24.88 -4.21
N GLN A 47 15.04 -23.82 -4.97
CA GLN A 47 16.06 -23.83 -6.02
C GLN A 47 17.43 -24.20 -5.44
N ASP A 48 17.87 -23.57 -4.35
CA ASP A 48 19.18 -23.84 -3.72
C ASP A 48 19.33 -25.30 -3.27
N LYS A 49 18.25 -25.88 -2.72
CA LYS A 49 18.25 -27.28 -2.29
C LYS A 49 18.37 -28.25 -3.46
N LEU A 50 17.61 -28.01 -4.52
CA LEU A 50 17.55 -28.93 -5.68
C LEU A 50 18.72 -28.74 -6.64
N SER A 51 19.21 -27.51 -6.81
CA SER A 51 20.37 -27.21 -7.67
C SER A 51 21.64 -27.88 -7.15
N LYS A 52 21.81 -28.00 -5.83
CA LYS A 52 22.94 -28.74 -5.24
C LYS A 52 22.89 -30.25 -5.50
N SER A 53 21.69 -30.82 -5.54
CA SER A 53 21.51 -32.26 -5.75
C SER A 53 21.56 -32.66 -7.22
N LYS A 54 21.09 -31.79 -8.12
CA LYS A 54 20.84 -32.12 -9.54
C LYS A 54 21.56 -31.22 -10.55
N ARG A 55 22.38 -30.26 -10.10
CA ARG A 55 23.07 -29.27 -10.95
C ARG A 55 22.13 -28.53 -11.91
N LEU A 56 21.02 -28.03 -11.37
CA LEU A 56 20.04 -27.28 -12.13
C LEU A 56 20.51 -25.83 -12.34
N HIS A 57 20.46 -25.34 -13.57
CA HIS A 57 20.77 -23.96 -13.94
C HIS A 57 19.50 -23.26 -14.44
N LEU A 58 18.78 -22.62 -13.51
CA LEU A 58 17.46 -22.05 -13.79
C LEU A 58 17.46 -20.53 -13.68
N HIS A 59 16.94 -19.90 -14.72
CA HIS A 59 16.60 -18.49 -14.70
C HIS A 59 15.09 -18.34 -14.45
N LEU A 60 14.72 -17.66 -13.37
CA LEU A 60 13.34 -17.41 -13.01
C LEU A 60 12.96 -15.98 -13.38
N ILE A 61 11.90 -15.82 -14.16
CA ILE A 61 11.35 -14.51 -14.55
C ILE A 61 9.93 -14.41 -14.01
N PHE A 62 9.67 -13.32 -13.29
CA PHE A 62 8.37 -13.04 -12.68
C PHE A 62 7.83 -11.74 -13.26
N THR A 63 6.54 -11.73 -13.59
CA THR A 63 5.75 -10.50 -13.73
C THR A 63 4.92 -10.33 -12.45
N SER A 64 4.82 -9.09 -11.97
CA SER A 64 4.18 -8.83 -10.68
C SER A 64 3.70 -7.39 -10.58
N HIS A 65 2.52 -7.22 -9.97
CA HIS A 65 2.03 -5.93 -9.48
C HIS A 65 2.23 -5.76 -7.97
N SER A 66 3.02 -6.63 -7.34
CA SER A 66 3.23 -6.64 -5.89
C SER A 66 4.45 -5.83 -5.47
N PRO A 67 4.30 -4.80 -4.60
CA PRO A 67 5.43 -4.08 -4.03
C PRO A 67 6.29 -4.96 -3.12
N PHE A 68 5.75 -6.07 -2.62
CA PHE A 68 6.51 -6.99 -1.76
C PHE A 68 7.57 -7.74 -2.55
N ILE A 69 7.26 -8.14 -3.78
CA ILE A 69 8.23 -8.79 -4.69
C ILE A 69 9.31 -7.80 -5.12
N LEU A 70 8.91 -6.56 -5.43
CA LEU A 70 9.86 -5.48 -5.75
C LEU A 70 10.83 -5.18 -4.59
N SER A 71 10.33 -5.22 -3.35
CA SER A 71 11.14 -4.95 -2.15
C SER A 71 12.21 -6.01 -1.89
N ASP A 72 12.03 -7.23 -2.40
CA ASP A 72 12.95 -8.35 -2.17
C ASP A 72 14.06 -8.43 -3.23
N LEU A 73 13.99 -7.60 -4.28
CA LEU A 73 14.92 -7.62 -5.40
C LEU A 73 15.72 -6.31 -5.51
N PRO A 74 17.02 -6.38 -5.86
CA PRO A 74 17.78 -5.21 -6.25
C PRO A 74 17.27 -4.67 -7.59
N LYS A 75 17.42 -3.35 -7.82
CA LYS A 75 16.80 -2.68 -8.98
C LYS A 75 17.34 -3.19 -10.31
N GLU A 76 18.57 -3.68 -10.31
CA GLU A 76 19.28 -4.23 -11.46
C GLU A 76 18.60 -5.52 -11.97
N ASN A 77 17.85 -6.21 -11.10
CA ASN A 77 17.12 -7.42 -11.43
C ASN A 77 15.63 -7.13 -11.75
N ILE A 78 15.27 -5.86 -11.96
CA ILE A 78 13.87 -5.45 -12.18
C ILE A 78 13.76 -4.66 -13.48
N ILE A 79 12.75 -5.01 -14.27
CA ILE A 79 12.37 -4.29 -15.48
C ILE A 79 11.02 -3.63 -15.23
N PHE A 80 10.99 -2.30 -15.16
CA PHE A 80 9.74 -1.55 -15.07
C PHE A 80 9.21 -1.28 -16.47
N LEU A 81 7.91 -1.50 -16.66
CA LEU A 81 7.24 -1.31 -17.94
C LEU A 81 6.12 -0.26 -17.80
N GLU A 82 6.14 0.74 -18.68
CA GLU A 82 5.06 1.71 -18.85
C GLU A 82 4.66 1.74 -20.33
N LYS A 83 3.39 1.46 -20.63
CA LYS A 83 2.85 1.45 -22.02
C LYS A 83 3.69 0.60 -22.98
N GLY A 84 4.16 -0.56 -22.52
CA GLY A 84 4.96 -1.50 -23.30
C GLY A 84 6.43 -1.08 -23.52
N LYS A 85 6.90 -0.02 -22.86
CA LYS A 85 8.29 0.44 -22.92
C LYS A 85 8.96 0.31 -21.56
N GLN A 86 10.24 -0.05 -21.58
CA GLN A 86 11.06 -0.05 -20.38
C GLN A 86 11.26 1.39 -19.88
N VAL A 87 11.06 1.57 -18.58
CA VAL A 87 11.24 2.85 -17.91
C VAL A 87 12.06 2.66 -16.63
N TYR A 88 12.54 3.77 -16.07
CA TYR A 88 13.31 3.79 -14.83
C TYR A 88 12.65 4.79 -13.87
N PRO A 89 11.64 4.35 -13.09
CA PRO A 89 10.85 5.25 -12.25
C PRO A 89 11.58 5.76 -11.00
N PHE A 90 12.75 5.21 -10.69
CA PHE A 90 13.52 5.56 -9.50
C PHE A 90 14.59 6.60 -9.86
N GLU A 91 14.66 7.67 -9.08
CA GLU A 91 15.75 8.64 -9.14
C GLU A 91 17.12 7.99 -8.89
N ASP A 92 18.18 8.62 -9.39
CA ASP A 92 19.55 8.15 -9.20
C ASP A 92 19.86 7.95 -7.71
N GLY A 93 20.41 6.77 -7.40
CA GLY A 93 20.75 6.36 -6.03
C GLY A 93 19.62 5.68 -5.24
N LYS A 94 18.36 5.71 -5.69
CA LYS A 94 17.29 4.93 -5.03
C LYS A 94 17.45 3.44 -5.34
N GLN A 95 17.16 2.62 -4.34
CA GLN A 95 17.25 1.16 -4.38
C GLN A 95 15.89 0.55 -4.04
N THR A 96 15.62 -0.63 -4.60
CA THR A 96 14.37 -1.37 -4.37
C THR A 96 14.50 -2.41 -3.26
N PHE A 97 15.68 -3.00 -3.12
CA PHE A 97 15.95 -4.01 -2.10
C PHE A 97 15.81 -3.43 -0.68
N GLY A 98 14.91 -4.02 0.11
CA GLY A 98 14.57 -3.57 1.46
C GLY A 98 13.87 -2.22 1.55
N ALA A 99 13.41 -1.65 0.43
CA ALA A 99 12.80 -0.33 0.41
C ALA A 99 11.39 -0.32 1.04
N ASN A 100 10.96 0.87 1.48
CA ASN A 100 9.62 1.04 2.02
C ASN A 100 8.57 0.76 0.94
N ILE A 101 7.63 -0.14 1.23
CA ILE A 101 6.56 -0.56 0.31
C ILE A 101 5.69 0.61 -0.18
N HIS A 102 5.48 1.67 0.61
CA HIS A 102 4.72 2.85 0.19
C HIS A 102 5.48 3.67 -0.85
N THR A 103 6.81 3.74 -0.72
CA THR A 103 7.70 4.38 -1.71
C THR A 103 7.76 3.57 -3.00
N LEU A 104 7.78 2.23 -2.89
CA LEU A 104 7.69 1.34 -4.05
C LEU A 104 6.31 1.41 -4.73
N LEU A 105 5.24 1.56 -3.95
CA LEU A 105 3.88 1.74 -4.47
C LEU A 105 3.73 3.01 -5.29
N SER A 106 4.23 4.12 -4.75
CA SER A 106 4.18 5.42 -5.41
C SER A 106 5.09 5.49 -6.65
N ASN A 107 6.36 5.09 -6.54
CA ASN A 107 7.32 5.20 -7.64
C ASN A 107 7.25 4.01 -8.61
N GLY A 108 7.27 2.77 -8.10
CA GLY A 108 7.34 1.54 -8.90
C GLY A 108 6.05 1.17 -9.62
N PHE A 109 4.88 1.61 -9.12
CA PHE A 109 3.59 1.45 -9.79
C PHE A 109 2.99 2.77 -10.30
N PHE A 110 3.82 3.81 -10.43
CA PHE A 110 3.47 5.08 -11.08
C PHE A 110 2.25 5.80 -10.48
N MET A 111 1.98 5.61 -9.18
CA MET A 111 0.86 6.26 -8.48
C MET A 111 1.23 7.71 -8.09
N LYS A 112 1.45 8.56 -9.09
CA LYS A 112 1.86 9.97 -8.92
C LYS A 112 0.81 10.83 -8.22
N ASP A 113 -0.46 10.45 -8.33
CA ASP A 113 -1.61 11.20 -7.80
C ASP A 113 -1.96 10.90 -6.34
N GLY A 114 -1.05 10.21 -5.64
CA GLY A 114 -1.17 9.78 -4.25
C GLY A 114 -1.60 8.32 -4.11
N LEU A 115 -1.54 7.82 -2.88
CA LEU A 115 -1.93 6.44 -2.52
C LEU A 115 -3.41 6.34 -2.11
N MET A 116 -4.15 7.45 -2.13
CA MET A 116 -5.56 7.48 -1.76
C MET A 116 -6.43 7.02 -2.92
N GLY A 117 -7.40 6.14 -2.62
CA GLY A 117 -8.37 5.69 -3.61
C GLY A 117 -9.21 6.84 -4.17
N GLU A 118 -9.48 6.77 -5.47
CA GLU A 118 -10.14 7.84 -6.22
C GLU A 118 -11.54 8.19 -5.69
N PHE A 119 -12.29 7.21 -5.18
CA PHE A 119 -13.58 7.43 -4.54
C PHE A 119 -13.47 8.31 -3.28
N ALA A 120 -12.53 7.98 -2.38
CA ALA A 120 -12.29 8.75 -1.17
C ALA A 120 -11.76 10.16 -1.51
N LYS A 121 -10.81 10.24 -2.45
CA LYS A 121 -10.25 11.50 -2.98
C LYS A 121 -11.34 12.44 -3.47
N ASN A 122 -12.26 11.93 -4.29
CA ASN A 122 -13.36 12.72 -4.82
C ASN A 122 -14.30 13.20 -3.72
N LYS A 123 -14.65 12.32 -2.76
CA LYS A 123 -15.56 12.68 -1.67
C LYS A 123 -14.96 13.72 -0.73
N ILE A 124 -13.69 13.57 -0.37
CA ILE A 124 -12.94 14.54 0.45
C ILE A 124 -12.79 15.86 -0.32
N SER A 125 -12.46 15.82 -1.61
CA SER A 125 -12.32 17.03 -2.43
C SER A 125 -13.63 17.81 -2.55
N LYS A 126 -14.77 17.12 -2.71
CA LYS A 126 -16.10 17.75 -2.69
C LYS A 126 -16.38 18.45 -1.35
N ILE A 127 -16.10 17.78 -0.24
CA ILE A 127 -16.26 18.35 1.12
C ILE A 127 -15.34 19.56 1.30
N LEU A 128 -14.06 19.44 0.92
CA LEU A 128 -13.08 20.50 1.04
C LEU A 128 -13.47 21.74 0.21
N ASN A 129 -13.95 21.54 -1.02
CA ASN A 129 -14.40 22.63 -1.89
C ASN A 129 -15.66 23.31 -1.34
N PHE A 130 -16.58 22.53 -0.75
CA PHE A 130 -17.73 23.09 -0.05
C PHE A 130 -17.31 23.89 1.18
N LEU A 131 -16.45 23.35 2.06
CA LEU A 131 -15.97 24.03 3.26
C LEU A 131 -15.20 25.33 2.94
N ASN A 132 -14.36 25.32 1.90
CA ASN A 132 -13.66 26.52 1.42
C ASN A 132 -14.57 27.55 0.73
N GLY A 133 -15.86 27.25 0.55
CA GLY A 133 -16.79 28.15 -0.14
C GLY A 133 -16.60 28.23 -1.66
N LYS A 134 -15.75 27.38 -2.24
CA LYS A 134 -15.54 27.29 -3.70
C LYS A 134 -16.81 26.78 -4.41
N ASN A 135 -17.53 25.86 -3.78
CA ASN A 135 -18.82 25.36 -4.25
C ASN A 135 -19.92 25.70 -3.24
N LYS A 136 -21.02 26.28 -3.72
CA LYS A 136 -22.21 26.58 -2.89
C LYS A 136 -23.07 25.35 -2.59
N PHE A 137 -22.99 24.34 -3.44
CA PHE A 137 -23.80 23.12 -3.36
C PHE A 137 -22.93 21.90 -3.15
N ILE A 138 -23.45 20.98 -2.34
CA ILE A 138 -22.86 19.67 -2.10
C ILE A 138 -23.99 18.64 -2.12
N ASP A 139 -23.78 17.53 -2.83
CA ASP A 139 -24.76 16.44 -2.93
C ASP A 139 -24.95 15.68 -1.60
N THR A 140 -24.01 15.88 -0.68
CA THR A 140 -23.97 15.25 0.64
C THR A 140 -24.75 16.09 1.66
N PRO A 141 -25.71 15.52 2.39
CA PRO A 141 -26.38 16.20 3.49
C PRO A 141 -25.38 16.75 4.53
N ILE A 142 -25.61 17.98 5.01
CA ILE A 142 -24.68 18.67 5.94
C ILE A 142 -24.43 17.84 7.21
N ASN A 143 -25.47 17.19 7.74
CA ASN A 143 -25.38 16.32 8.91
C ASN A 143 -24.49 15.08 8.70
N GLN A 144 -24.22 14.68 7.46
CA GLN A 144 -23.33 13.56 7.14
C GLN A 144 -21.88 14.00 6.94
N ILE A 145 -21.61 15.29 6.79
CA ILE A 145 -20.25 15.79 6.52
C ILE A 145 -19.32 15.49 7.71
N LYS A 146 -19.75 15.80 8.95
CA LYS A 146 -18.94 15.52 10.15
C LYS A 146 -18.64 14.01 10.33
N PRO A 147 -19.62 13.09 10.25
CA PRO A 147 -19.34 11.65 10.26
C PRO A 147 -18.37 11.18 9.17
N ILE A 148 -18.48 11.74 7.95
CA ILE A 148 -17.56 11.40 6.85
C ILE A 148 -16.13 11.88 7.16
N ILE A 149 -15.97 13.04 7.79
CA ILE A 149 -14.64 13.53 8.19
C ILE A 149 -14.07 12.65 9.30
N GLU A 150 -14.89 12.22 10.27
CA GLU A 150 -14.45 11.40 11.41
C GLU A 150 -13.91 10.02 11.00
N ILE A 151 -14.41 9.43 9.92
CA ILE A 151 -13.91 8.14 9.39
C ILE A 151 -12.62 8.27 8.56
N ILE A 152 -12.11 9.48 8.33
CA ILE A 152 -10.84 9.67 7.59
C ILE A 152 -9.70 9.11 8.43
N GLY A 153 -8.97 8.14 7.85
CA GLY A 153 -7.87 7.45 8.52
C GLY A 153 -6.58 8.27 8.65
N GLU A 154 -6.44 9.38 7.92
CA GLU A 154 -5.30 10.28 8.03
C GLU A 154 -5.61 11.40 9.05
N ASP A 155 -4.96 11.34 10.21
CA ASP A 155 -5.24 12.22 11.36
C ASP A 155 -5.10 13.70 11.01
N PHE A 156 -4.01 14.08 10.35
CA PHE A 156 -3.76 15.47 9.94
C PHE A 156 -4.88 16.00 9.02
N LEU A 157 -5.29 15.20 8.03
CA LEU A 157 -6.36 15.56 7.12
C LEU A 157 -7.71 15.68 7.84
N ARG A 158 -8.00 14.74 8.74
CA ARG A 158 -9.20 14.74 9.58
C ARG A 158 -9.27 15.99 10.45
N GLU A 159 -8.21 16.30 11.20
CA GLU A 159 -8.14 17.47 12.08
C GLU A 159 -8.34 18.78 11.31
N LYS A 160 -7.67 18.92 10.15
CA LYS A 160 -7.80 20.10 9.30
C LYS A 160 -9.24 20.28 8.80
N LEU A 161 -9.88 19.21 8.32
CA LEU A 161 -11.26 19.26 7.83
C LEU A 161 -12.27 19.51 8.96
N LEU A 162 -12.06 18.95 10.15
CA LEU A 162 -12.90 19.22 11.32
C LEU A 162 -12.80 20.69 11.74
N LYS A 163 -11.59 21.26 11.75
CA LYS A 163 -11.40 22.68 12.03
C LYS A 163 -12.19 23.56 11.04
N MET A 164 -12.06 23.29 9.74
CA MET A 164 -12.79 24.01 8.70
C MET A 164 -14.31 23.82 8.79
N TYR A 165 -14.77 22.62 9.18
CA TYR A 165 -16.18 22.35 9.41
C TYR A 165 -16.71 23.19 10.58
N ASN A 166 -16.00 23.22 11.70
CA ASN A 166 -16.38 23.99 12.89
C ASN A 166 -16.33 25.51 12.66
N GLU A 167 -15.42 26.00 11.79
CA GLU A 167 -15.38 27.40 11.37
C GLU A 167 -16.62 27.79 10.56
N LYS A 168 -17.07 26.91 9.66
CA LYS A 168 -18.24 27.17 8.79
C LYS A 168 -19.58 26.88 9.47
N PHE A 169 -19.60 25.89 10.37
CA PHE A 169 -20.74 25.49 11.19
C PHE A 169 -20.31 25.53 12.65
N PRO A 170 -20.36 26.71 13.29
CA PRO A 170 -19.99 26.84 14.70
C PRO A 170 -20.83 25.85 15.52
N PRO A 171 -20.22 25.02 16.38
CA PRO A 171 -20.97 24.13 17.24
C PRO A 171 -21.94 24.95 18.08
N SER A 172 -23.13 24.40 18.32
CA SER A 172 -24.06 25.03 19.24
C SER A 172 -23.39 25.21 20.62
N LYS A 173 -23.76 26.24 21.39
CA LYS A 173 -23.21 26.44 22.74
C LYS A 173 -23.28 25.15 23.59
N LYS A 174 -24.29 24.31 23.38
CA LYS A 174 -24.45 22.99 24.04
C LYS A 174 -23.39 21.96 23.62
N GLU A 175 -23.08 21.84 22.33
CA GLU A 175 -22.04 20.93 21.84
C GLU A 175 -20.66 21.39 22.28
N ARG A 176 -20.41 22.70 22.26
CA ARG A 176 -19.14 23.26 22.75
C ARG A 176 -18.94 22.99 24.24
N ILE A 177 -20.00 23.10 25.04
CA ILE A 177 -19.98 22.72 26.46
C ILE A 177 -19.72 21.23 26.64
N LYS A 178 -20.23 20.37 25.75
CA LYS A 178 -19.99 18.92 25.80
C LYS A 178 -18.53 18.57 25.48
N GLU A 179 -17.98 19.12 24.40
CA GLU A 179 -16.56 18.93 24.02
C GLU A 179 -15.61 19.38 25.14
N LEU A 180 -15.86 20.56 25.72
CA LEU A 180 -15.03 21.09 26.81
C LEU A 180 -15.12 20.23 28.09
N LYS A 181 -16.27 19.60 28.34
CA LYS A 181 -16.43 18.67 29.48
C LYS A 181 -15.65 17.38 29.26
N GLU A 182 -15.71 16.81 28.07
CA GLU A 182 -14.94 15.61 27.72
C GLU A 182 -13.42 15.88 27.76
N GLU A 183 -12.98 17.07 27.38
CA GLU A 183 -11.58 17.49 27.45
C GLU A 183 -11.12 17.74 28.90
N LEU A 184 -11.95 18.36 29.74
CA LEU A 184 -11.71 18.46 31.19
C LEU A 184 -11.56 17.09 31.84
N GLU A 185 -12.44 16.14 31.50
CA GLU A 185 -12.43 14.79 32.05
C GLU A 185 -11.15 14.02 31.64
N ARG A 186 -10.65 14.21 30.41
CA ARG A 186 -9.35 13.65 30.00
C ARG A 186 -8.19 14.25 30.79
N LEU A 187 -8.16 15.56 30.97
CA LEU A 187 -7.10 16.26 31.71
C LEU A 187 -7.11 15.93 33.21
N GLU A 188 -8.29 15.74 33.82
CA GLU A 188 -8.41 15.27 35.19
C GLU A 188 -7.92 13.83 35.37
N ASN A 189 -8.20 12.96 34.40
CA ASN A 189 -7.70 11.58 34.39
C ASN A 189 -6.18 11.48 34.16
N ASP A 190 -5.57 12.44 33.48
CA ASP A 190 -4.11 12.52 33.35
C ASP A 190 -3.45 13.12 34.61
N LYS A 191 -4.13 14.01 35.33
CA LYS A 191 -3.68 14.50 36.65
C LYS A 191 -3.71 13.44 37.74
N SER A 192 -4.62 12.48 37.69
CA SER A 192 -4.75 11.41 38.70
C SER A 192 -3.78 10.24 38.50
N LYS A 193 -2.98 10.27 37.42
CA LYS A 193 -1.92 9.30 37.11
C LYS A 193 -0.51 9.76 37.47
N ILE A 194 -0.36 10.96 38.04
CA ILE A 194 0.88 11.51 38.61
C ILE A 194 0.80 11.39 40.12
#